data_AF-A0A8D8GTV7-F1
#
_entry.id   AF-A0A8D8GTV7-F1
#
_cell.length_a   1.000
_cell.length_b   1.000
_cell.length_c   1.000
_cell.angle_alpha   90.00
_cell.angle_beta   90.00
_cell.angle_gamma   90.00
#
_symmetry.space_group_name_H-M   'P 1'
#
loop_
_entity.id
_entity.type
_entity.pdbx_description
1 polymer ?
#
loop_
_entity_poly.entity_id
_entity_poly.type
_entity_poly.pdbx_seq_one_letter_code
_entity_poly.pdbx_strand_id
1 'polypeptide(L)'
;MEKRAVVQVLVVVIVGVLSWVEGRQYGLVCRVKDPSVVSGCNVFKDCLYELYPVEVAQNSMDIFGGHNRLFSLYGGPSSCGYFGKLIATPKGQQTLIETIKKQLLKSGFRGFEIQCDAVMAEVSQSIYASFLDLLRTQLGGGYIIAVSLKHIQLEQCLVNTLNSAVDLVIMPMDCTRDCNIQQLTNVQNAIAHGLDRQKIVLEVVVPSVLVSSTQPRFTSATKV
;
A
#
# COMPACT_ATOMS: atom_id res chain seq x y z
N MET A 1 11.87 7.54 -22.58
CA MET A 1 11.04 6.82 -21.60
C MET A 1 11.83 5.72 -20.89
N GLU A 2 12.77 5.06 -21.56
CA GLU A 2 13.69 4.04 -21.02
C GLU A 2 14.47 4.46 -19.75
N LYS A 3 14.94 5.72 -19.67
CA LYS A 3 15.71 6.22 -18.52
C LYS A 3 14.93 6.24 -17.19
N ARG A 4 13.60 6.39 -17.19
CA ARG A 4 12.81 6.43 -15.93
C ARG A 4 12.58 5.04 -15.35
N ALA A 5 12.34 4.05 -16.20
CA ALA A 5 12.18 2.66 -15.79
C ALA A 5 13.48 2.08 -15.22
N VAL A 6 14.61 2.38 -15.86
CA VAL A 6 15.94 1.96 -15.38
C VAL A 6 16.25 2.54 -13.99
N VAL A 7 15.92 3.81 -13.74
CA VAL A 7 16.15 4.45 -12.44
C VAL A 7 15.32 3.81 -11.33
N GLN A 8 14.06 3.45 -11.59
CA GLN A 8 13.19 2.82 -10.57
C GLN A 8 13.57 1.37 -10.28
N VAL A 9 13.97 0.59 -11.29
CA VAL A 9 14.52 -0.76 -11.09
C VAL A 9 15.82 -0.69 -10.29
N LEU A 10 16.67 0.31 -10.57
CA LEU A 10 17.88 0.56 -9.77
C LEU A 10 17.54 0.85 -8.31
N VAL A 11 16.47 1.60 -8.04
CA VAL A 11 16.01 1.93 -6.68
C VAL A 11 15.50 0.69 -5.94
N VAL A 12 14.70 -0.18 -6.57
CA VAL A 12 14.25 -1.44 -5.95
C VAL A 12 15.45 -2.31 -5.58
N VAL A 13 16.44 -2.40 -6.47
CA VAL A 13 17.70 -3.12 -6.20
C VAL A 13 18.50 -2.45 -5.09
N ILE A 14 18.60 -1.12 -5.06
CA ILE A 14 19.34 -0.39 -4.01
C ILE A 14 18.66 -0.54 -2.64
N VAL A 15 17.33 -0.49 -2.55
CA VAL A 15 16.61 -0.69 -1.29
C VAL A 15 16.73 -2.15 -0.83
N GLY A 16 16.69 -3.11 -1.76
CA GLY A 16 17.01 -4.50 -1.50
C GLY A 16 18.46 -4.68 -0.99
N VAL A 17 19.44 -4.02 -1.60
CA VAL A 17 20.84 -4.15 -1.19
C VAL A 17 21.13 -3.42 0.14
N LEU A 18 20.59 -2.23 0.36
CA LEU A 18 20.80 -1.47 1.60
C LEU A 18 20.13 -2.14 2.81
N SER A 19 18.94 -2.73 2.62
CA SER A 19 18.28 -3.54 3.65
C SER A 19 19.08 -4.81 4.01
N TRP A 20 19.82 -5.37 3.06
CA TRP A 20 20.72 -6.50 3.29
C TRP A 20 22.00 -6.12 4.02
N VAL A 21 22.58 -4.95 3.73
CA VAL A 21 23.83 -4.49 4.37
C VAL A 21 23.62 -4.19 5.86
N GLU A 22 22.43 -3.74 6.27
CA GLU A 22 22.09 -3.53 7.69
C GLU A 22 21.47 -4.76 8.39
N GLY A 23 21.31 -5.89 7.69
CA GLY A 23 20.59 -7.06 8.22
C GLY A 23 19.11 -6.77 8.53
N ARG A 24 18.54 -5.73 7.91
CA ARG A 24 17.16 -5.27 8.15
C ARG A 24 16.31 -5.41 6.90
N GLN A 25 15.86 -6.62 6.60
CA GLN A 25 14.85 -6.85 5.55
C GLN A 25 13.49 -6.27 5.98
N TYR A 26 12.95 -5.34 5.18
CA TYR A 26 11.56 -4.88 5.29
C TYR A 26 10.74 -5.51 4.18
N GLY A 27 9.47 -5.80 4.46
CA GLY A 27 8.53 -6.26 3.45
C GLY A 27 8.22 -5.17 2.43
N LEU A 28 8.04 -5.54 1.16
CA LEU A 28 7.60 -4.63 0.11
C LEU A 28 6.12 -4.83 -0.19
N VAL A 29 5.40 -3.73 -0.40
CA VAL A 29 4.06 -3.73 -0.99
C VAL A 29 4.08 -2.96 -2.30
N CYS A 30 3.32 -3.43 -3.28
CA CYS A 30 3.41 -2.93 -4.64
C CYS A 30 2.11 -2.30 -5.07
N ARG A 31 2.14 -0.97 -5.29
CA ARG A 31 0.95 -0.23 -5.72
C ARG A 31 0.79 -0.30 -7.23
N VAL A 32 -0.35 -0.85 -7.64
CA VAL A 32 -0.80 -0.93 -9.03
C VAL A 32 -1.57 0.35 -9.36
N LYS A 33 -1.03 1.19 -10.23
CA LYS A 33 -1.72 2.42 -10.68
C LYS A 33 -2.74 2.17 -11.77
N ASP A 34 -2.42 1.28 -12.70
CA ASP A 34 -3.29 0.91 -13.80
C ASP A 34 -3.34 -0.62 -13.89
N PRO A 35 -4.45 -1.25 -13.46
CA PRO A 35 -4.61 -2.70 -13.49
C PRO A 35 -4.64 -3.28 -14.91
N SER A 36 -5.04 -2.48 -15.91
CA SER A 36 -5.25 -2.96 -17.28
C SER A 36 -3.93 -3.28 -18.01
N VAL A 37 -2.81 -2.75 -17.53
CA VAL A 37 -1.49 -2.87 -18.15
C VAL A 37 -0.55 -3.82 -17.40
N VAL A 38 -1.02 -4.45 -16.32
CA VAL A 38 -0.20 -5.20 -15.37
C VAL A 38 -0.23 -6.72 -15.61
N SER A 39 -0.89 -7.20 -16.67
CA SER A 39 -0.93 -8.63 -16.99
C SER A 39 0.45 -9.16 -17.44
N GLY A 40 0.99 -10.14 -16.70
CA GLY A 40 2.17 -10.92 -17.12
C GLY A 40 3.54 -10.40 -16.65
N CYS A 41 3.59 -9.40 -15.76
CA CYS A 41 4.87 -8.91 -15.21
C CYS A 41 5.34 -9.74 -14.01
N ASN A 42 6.58 -10.27 -14.08
CA ASN A 42 7.26 -10.92 -12.95
C ASN A 42 7.64 -9.94 -11.81
N VAL A 43 7.33 -8.65 -11.95
CA VAL A 43 7.69 -7.57 -11.04
C VAL A 43 7.04 -7.73 -9.66
N PHE A 44 5.93 -8.47 -9.56
CA PHE A 44 5.21 -8.68 -8.29
C PHE A 44 5.73 -9.83 -7.44
N LYS A 45 6.71 -10.62 -7.93
CA LYS A 45 7.22 -11.80 -7.19
C LYS A 45 7.84 -11.45 -5.84
N ASP A 46 8.36 -10.23 -5.71
CA ASP A 46 9.03 -9.76 -4.49
C ASP A 46 8.08 -8.96 -3.58
N CYS A 47 6.81 -8.80 -3.96
CA CYS A 47 5.82 -8.03 -3.21
C CYS A 47 5.01 -8.94 -2.28
N LEU A 48 4.92 -8.58 -0.99
CA LEU A 48 4.08 -9.30 -0.03
C LEU A 48 2.60 -9.12 -0.33
N TYR A 49 2.22 -7.92 -0.73
CA TYR A 49 0.86 -7.55 -1.12
C TYR A 49 0.85 -6.64 -2.34
N GLU A 50 -0.19 -6.79 -3.15
CA GLU A 50 -0.50 -5.91 -4.27
C GLU A 50 -1.62 -4.94 -3.86
N LEU A 51 -1.40 -3.65 -4.00
CA LEU A 51 -2.35 -2.58 -3.66
C LEU A 51 -3.03 -2.06 -4.93
N TYR A 52 -4.34 -2.26 -5.02
CA TYR A 52 -5.16 -1.83 -6.17
C TYR A 52 -6.06 -0.64 -5.81
N PRO A 53 -6.44 0.20 -6.78
CA PRO A 53 -7.48 1.21 -6.58
C PRO A 53 -8.82 0.56 -6.19
N VAL A 54 -9.61 1.20 -5.33
CA VAL A 54 -10.92 0.66 -4.88
C VAL A 54 -11.88 0.39 -6.03
N GLU A 55 -11.78 1.13 -7.13
CA GLU A 55 -12.59 0.99 -8.34
C GLU A 55 -12.48 -0.43 -8.92
N VAL A 56 -11.32 -1.08 -8.72
CA VAL A 56 -11.10 -2.47 -9.11
C VAL A 56 -11.96 -3.42 -8.29
N ALA A 57 -11.96 -3.23 -6.96
CA ALA A 57 -12.77 -4.05 -6.05
C ALA A 57 -14.27 -3.88 -6.32
N GLN A 58 -14.70 -2.66 -6.70
CA GLN A 58 -16.08 -2.35 -7.02
C GLN A 58 -16.59 -3.02 -8.30
N ASN A 59 -15.71 -3.18 -9.29
CA ASN A 59 -16.09 -3.74 -10.59
C ASN A 59 -16.05 -5.27 -10.65
N SER A 60 -15.67 -5.95 -9.54
CA SER A 60 -15.56 -7.42 -9.47
C SER A 60 -14.82 -7.99 -10.69
N MET A 61 -13.82 -7.26 -11.18
CA MET A 61 -13.01 -7.75 -12.29
C MET A 61 -12.28 -8.97 -11.78
N ASP A 62 -12.45 -10.09 -12.48
CA ASP A 62 -11.72 -11.33 -12.26
C ASP A 62 -10.27 -11.11 -12.71
N ILE A 63 -9.56 -10.24 -11.99
CA ILE A 63 -8.16 -9.94 -12.26
C ILE A 63 -7.40 -11.20 -11.82
N PHE A 64 -7.07 -12.00 -12.82
CA PHE A 64 -6.14 -13.12 -12.85
C PHE A 64 -5.35 -13.39 -11.55
N GLY A 65 -5.59 -14.56 -10.94
CA GLY A 65 -4.59 -15.44 -10.31
C GLY A 65 -3.70 -14.96 -9.14
N GLY A 66 -3.73 -13.69 -8.74
CA GLY A 66 -2.85 -13.14 -7.70
C GLY A 66 -3.28 -13.51 -6.28
N HIS A 67 -2.35 -14.08 -5.50
CA HIS A 67 -2.50 -14.26 -4.06
C HIS A 67 -2.09 -12.97 -3.32
N ASN A 68 -2.80 -12.59 -2.26
CA ASN A 68 -2.50 -11.45 -1.36
C ASN A 68 -2.72 -10.04 -1.95
N ARG A 69 -3.97 -9.75 -2.33
CA ARG A 69 -4.37 -8.44 -2.87
C ARG A 69 -5.12 -7.61 -1.83
N LEU A 70 -4.83 -6.31 -1.79
CA LEU A 70 -5.47 -5.29 -0.97
C LEU A 70 -6.02 -4.17 -1.87
N PHE A 71 -7.17 -3.59 -1.54
CA PHE A 71 -7.66 -2.40 -2.23
C PHE A 71 -7.46 -1.15 -1.39
N SER A 72 -7.13 -0.03 -2.02
CA SER A 72 -6.81 1.23 -1.35
C SER A 72 -7.99 2.18 -1.38
N LEU A 73 -8.36 2.68 -0.20
CA LEU A 73 -9.40 3.67 0.00
C LEU A 73 -8.79 5.04 0.27
N TYR A 74 -9.51 6.09 -0.11
CA TYR A 74 -9.18 7.48 0.22
C TYR A 74 -7.82 7.96 -0.32
N GLY A 75 -7.39 7.40 -1.45
CA GLY A 75 -6.23 7.87 -2.20
C GLY A 75 -6.53 9.09 -3.05
N GLY A 76 -6.20 10.28 -2.59
CA GLY A 76 -6.36 11.50 -3.39
C GLY A 76 -6.17 12.79 -2.59
N PRO A 77 -5.91 13.94 -3.26
CA PRO A 77 -5.57 15.20 -2.60
C PRO A 77 -6.62 15.72 -1.60
N SER A 78 -7.91 15.42 -1.83
CA SER A 78 -9.02 15.85 -0.97
C SER A 78 -9.65 14.71 -0.15
N SER A 79 -9.21 13.47 -0.41
CA SER A 79 -9.87 12.28 0.13
C SER A 79 -9.67 12.11 1.63
N CYS A 80 -8.51 12.55 2.16
CA CYS A 80 -8.19 12.42 3.59
C CYS A 80 -9.03 13.37 4.47
N GLY A 81 -9.28 14.59 4.01
CA GLY A 81 -10.18 15.51 4.71
C GLY A 81 -11.65 15.05 4.71
N TYR A 82 -12.11 14.41 3.63
CA TYR A 82 -13.43 13.77 3.61
C TYR A 82 -13.49 12.58 4.58
N PHE A 83 -12.46 11.72 4.56
CA PHE A 83 -12.34 10.60 5.49
C PHE A 83 -12.39 11.06 6.96
N GLY A 84 -11.61 12.09 7.32
CA GLY A 84 -11.60 12.66 8.68
C GLY A 84 -12.98 13.09 9.15
N LYS A 85 -13.74 13.81 8.29
CA LYS A 85 -15.13 14.20 8.59
C LYS A 85 -16.07 13.00 8.73
N LEU A 86 -15.89 11.98 7.90
CA LEU A 86 -16.72 10.78 7.91
C LEU A 86 -16.54 10.02 9.24
N ILE A 87 -15.29 9.79 9.65
CA ILE A 87 -14.99 9.03 10.89
C ILE A 87 -15.25 9.83 12.16
N ALA A 88 -15.45 11.15 12.08
CA ALA A 88 -15.78 11.98 13.22
C ALA A 88 -17.22 11.76 13.75
N THR A 89 -18.07 11.00 13.02
CA THR A 89 -19.46 10.75 13.43
C THR A 89 -19.75 9.25 13.54
N PRO A 90 -20.53 8.78 14.54
CA PRO A 90 -20.88 7.37 14.66
C PRO A 90 -21.57 6.81 13.40
N LYS A 91 -22.47 7.60 12.78
CA LYS A 91 -23.15 7.20 11.54
C LYS A 91 -22.17 7.05 10.37
N GLY A 92 -21.22 7.97 10.23
CA GLY A 92 -20.21 7.89 9.18
C GLY A 92 -19.26 6.70 9.38
N GLN A 93 -18.84 6.43 10.62
CA GLN A 93 -18.04 5.25 10.97
C GLN A 93 -18.75 3.95 10.57
N GLN A 94 -20.01 3.77 10.97
CA GLN A 94 -20.78 2.56 10.64
C GLN A 94 -20.98 2.42 9.12
N THR A 95 -21.35 3.50 8.44
CA THR A 95 -21.53 3.51 6.98
C THR A 95 -20.24 3.07 6.26
N LEU A 96 -19.08 3.55 6.72
CA LEU A 96 -17.79 3.16 6.16
C LEU A 96 -17.48 1.68 6.41
N ILE A 97 -17.66 1.21 7.65
CA ILE A 97 -17.42 -0.20 8.01
C ILE A 97 -18.28 -1.14 7.16
N GLU A 98 -19.57 -0.84 7.01
CA GLU A 98 -20.48 -1.62 6.17
C GLU A 98 -20.06 -1.62 4.70
N THR A 99 -19.62 -0.47 4.19
CA THR A 99 -19.11 -0.34 2.82
C THR A 99 -17.88 -1.21 2.62
N ILE A 100 -16.91 -1.17 3.54
CA ILE A 100 -15.70 -1.99 3.50
C ILE A 100 -16.05 -3.47 3.53
N LYS A 101 -16.90 -3.90 4.47
CA LYS A 101 -17.39 -5.29 4.59
C LYS A 101 -18.00 -5.77 3.27
N LYS A 102 -18.87 -4.96 2.67
CA LYS A 102 -19.53 -5.29 1.40
C LYS A 102 -18.53 -5.44 0.26
N GLN A 103 -17.49 -4.60 0.20
CA GLN A 103 -16.47 -4.71 -0.84
C GLN A 103 -15.59 -5.95 -0.65
N LEU A 104 -15.16 -6.24 0.58
CA LEU A 104 -14.36 -7.43 0.89
C LEU A 104 -15.08 -8.72 0.51
N LEU A 105 -16.36 -8.85 0.86
CA LEU A 105 -17.17 -10.03 0.54
C LEU A 105 -17.39 -10.26 -0.96
N LYS A 106 -17.33 -9.20 -1.78
CA LYS A 106 -17.63 -9.28 -3.22
C LYS A 106 -16.40 -9.40 -4.12
N SER A 107 -15.26 -8.92 -3.66
CA SER A 107 -14.12 -8.64 -4.54
C SER A 107 -13.00 -9.70 -4.49
N GLY A 108 -13.05 -10.63 -3.53
CA GLY A 108 -11.99 -11.65 -3.34
C GLY A 108 -10.67 -11.09 -2.79
N PHE A 109 -10.64 -9.82 -2.40
CA PHE A 109 -9.49 -9.19 -1.75
C PHE A 109 -9.31 -9.70 -0.31
N ARG A 110 -8.05 -9.82 0.14
CA ARG A 110 -7.73 -10.24 1.51
C ARG A 110 -7.85 -9.12 2.53
N GLY A 111 -8.02 -7.88 2.08
CA GLY A 111 -8.03 -6.72 2.95
C GLY A 111 -8.01 -5.42 2.17
N PHE A 112 -7.70 -4.34 2.88
CA PHE A 112 -7.70 -3.00 2.32
C PHE A 112 -6.65 -2.12 3.00
N GLU A 113 -6.33 -1.02 2.33
CA GLU A 113 -5.50 0.06 2.83
C GLU A 113 -6.34 1.33 3.01
N ILE A 114 -6.17 2.02 4.13
CA ILE A 114 -6.62 3.41 4.28
C ILE A 114 -5.45 4.32 3.87
N GLN A 115 -5.56 4.94 2.69
CA GLN A 115 -4.53 5.84 2.13
C GLN A 115 -4.68 7.29 2.62
N CYS A 116 -4.98 7.45 3.91
CA CYS A 116 -5.10 8.74 4.57
C CYS A 116 -4.20 8.75 5.81
N ASP A 117 -3.24 9.66 5.80
CA ASP A 117 -2.26 9.83 6.87
C ASP A 117 -2.94 10.48 8.08
N ALA A 118 -2.87 9.80 9.22
CA ALA A 118 -3.50 10.21 10.47
C ALA A 118 -2.92 11.52 11.05
N VAL A 119 -1.76 11.97 10.57
CA VAL A 119 -1.07 13.19 11.04
C VAL A 119 -1.46 14.42 10.21
N MET A 120 -2.30 14.27 9.18
CA MET A 120 -2.83 15.41 8.42
C MET A 120 -3.69 16.32 9.29
N ALA A 121 -3.61 17.63 9.08
CA ALA A 121 -4.28 18.64 9.92
C ALA A 121 -5.81 18.46 10.02
N GLU A 122 -6.44 17.89 9.00
CA GLU A 122 -7.88 17.64 8.93
C GLU A 122 -8.32 16.35 9.62
N VAL A 123 -7.38 15.62 10.25
CA VAL A 123 -7.61 14.31 10.87
C VAL A 123 -7.12 14.34 12.31
N SER A 124 -8.02 14.07 13.24
CA SER A 124 -7.65 13.88 14.65
C SER A 124 -7.08 12.46 14.85
N GLN A 125 -5.85 12.36 15.34
CA GLN A 125 -5.20 11.06 15.60
C GLN A 125 -5.99 10.19 16.59
N SER A 126 -6.60 10.79 17.61
CA SER A 126 -7.42 10.07 18.59
C SER A 126 -8.72 9.52 17.99
N ILE A 127 -9.37 10.28 17.10
CA ILE A 127 -10.55 9.81 16.36
C ILE A 127 -10.15 8.72 15.35
N TYR A 128 -9.02 8.89 14.66
CA TYR A 128 -8.48 7.91 13.74
C TYR A 128 -8.19 6.58 14.46
N ALA A 129 -7.48 6.64 15.59
CA ALA A 129 -7.18 5.50 16.44
C ALA A 129 -8.47 4.79 16.91
N SER A 130 -9.42 5.54 17.49
CA SER A 130 -10.69 4.98 17.94
C SER A 130 -11.47 4.29 16.80
N PHE A 131 -11.41 4.86 15.59
CA PHE A 131 -12.02 4.24 14.42
C PHE A 131 -11.32 2.95 13.99
N LEU A 132 -9.99 2.88 14.02
CA LEU A 132 -9.25 1.65 13.70
C LEU A 132 -9.58 0.50 14.67
N ASP A 133 -9.67 0.77 15.97
CA ASP A 133 -10.08 -0.23 16.96
C ASP A 133 -11.50 -0.74 16.70
N LEU A 134 -12.43 0.17 16.41
CA LEU A 134 -13.79 -0.18 16.03
C LEU A 134 -13.81 -1.03 14.75
N LEU A 135 -13.04 -0.63 13.74
CA LEU A 135 -12.93 -1.32 12.46
C LEU A 135 -12.39 -2.74 12.65
N ARG A 136 -11.33 -2.92 13.43
CA ARG A 136 -10.79 -4.25 13.79
C ARG A 136 -11.82 -5.09 14.53
N THR A 137 -12.49 -4.52 15.53
CA THR A 137 -13.52 -5.22 16.30
C THR A 137 -14.66 -5.71 15.39
N GLN A 138 -15.04 -4.89 14.41
CA GLN A 138 -16.14 -5.19 13.49
C GLN A 138 -15.77 -6.15 12.36
N LEU A 139 -14.52 -6.17 11.91
CA LEU A 139 -14.04 -7.04 10.84
C LEU A 139 -13.45 -8.36 11.35
N GLY A 140 -12.99 -8.39 12.60
CA GLY A 140 -12.25 -9.52 13.17
C GLY A 140 -10.85 -9.69 12.58
N GLY A 141 -10.26 -10.87 12.80
CA GLY A 141 -8.90 -11.22 12.32
C GLY A 141 -8.83 -11.82 10.91
N GLY A 142 -9.96 -11.89 10.19
CA GLY A 142 -10.03 -12.57 8.89
C GLY A 142 -9.52 -11.75 7.70
N TYR A 143 -9.47 -10.42 7.84
CA TYR A 143 -9.04 -9.50 6.80
C TYR A 143 -7.84 -8.67 7.25
N ILE A 144 -6.99 -8.33 6.27
CA ILE A 144 -5.85 -7.44 6.46
C ILE A 144 -6.34 -5.98 6.49
N ILE A 145 -5.97 -5.27 7.55
CA ILE A 145 -6.13 -3.82 7.66
C ILE A 145 -4.74 -3.21 7.51
N ALA A 146 -4.56 -2.42 6.46
CA ALA A 146 -3.35 -1.65 6.23
C ALA A 146 -3.64 -0.14 6.30
N VAL A 147 -2.65 0.65 6.69
CA VAL A 147 -2.75 2.12 6.68
C VAL A 147 -1.50 2.71 6.06
N SER A 148 -1.64 3.81 5.33
CA SER A 148 -0.47 4.57 4.87
C SER A 148 -0.04 5.59 5.91
N LEU A 149 1.26 5.64 6.22
CA LEU A 149 1.85 6.63 7.10
C LEU A 149 2.99 7.37 6.38
N LYS A 150 2.86 8.69 6.23
CA LYS A 150 3.88 9.51 5.57
C LYS A 150 4.62 10.41 6.55
N HIS A 151 3.92 10.92 7.57
CA HIS A 151 4.47 11.79 8.60
C HIS A 151 4.60 11.06 9.94
N ILE A 152 5.59 11.45 10.75
CA ILE A 152 6.03 10.68 11.94
C ILE A 152 5.82 11.46 13.25
N GLN A 153 4.90 12.42 13.28
CA GLN A 153 4.50 13.12 14.51
C GLN A 153 3.37 12.32 15.19
N LEU A 154 3.73 11.16 15.72
CA LEU A 154 2.76 10.18 16.23
C LEU A 154 2.45 10.40 17.71
N GLU A 155 1.17 10.48 18.05
CA GLU A 155 0.72 10.37 19.43
C GLU A 155 0.77 8.91 19.90
N GLN A 156 1.04 8.70 21.19
CA GLN A 156 1.12 7.35 21.76
C GLN A 156 -0.17 6.55 21.59
N CYS A 157 -1.34 7.22 21.62
CA CYS A 157 -2.63 6.57 21.40
C CYS A 157 -2.72 5.93 20.01
N LEU A 158 -2.21 6.62 18.99
CA LEU A 158 -2.17 6.13 17.62
C LEU A 158 -1.19 4.96 17.52
N VAL A 159 0.01 5.08 18.06
CA VAL A 159 1.02 3.99 18.01
C VAL A 159 0.48 2.71 18.62
N ASN A 160 -0.13 2.79 19.82
CA ASN A 160 -0.70 1.62 20.48
C ASN A 160 -1.76 0.94 19.60
N THR A 161 -2.60 1.75 18.95
CA THR A 161 -3.67 1.27 18.07
C THR A 161 -3.11 0.66 16.78
N LEU A 162 -2.09 1.26 16.16
CA LEU A 162 -1.42 0.68 15.00
C LEU A 162 -0.83 -0.70 15.35
N ASN A 163 -0.28 -0.84 16.56
CA ASN A 163 0.27 -2.10 17.06
C ASN A 163 -0.80 -3.14 17.44
N SER A 164 -2.01 -2.77 17.83
CA SER A 164 -3.07 -3.72 18.21
C SER A 164 -4.06 -4.03 17.09
N ALA A 165 -4.45 -3.02 16.29
CA ALA A 165 -5.60 -3.09 15.39
C ALA A 165 -5.24 -3.21 13.90
N VAL A 166 -4.05 -2.80 13.50
CA VAL A 166 -3.62 -2.77 12.08
C VAL A 166 -2.62 -3.90 11.83
N ASP A 167 -2.64 -4.52 10.65
CA ASP A 167 -1.68 -5.58 10.29
C ASP A 167 -0.43 -5.00 9.63
N LEU A 168 -0.60 -3.98 8.80
CA LEU A 168 0.48 -3.37 8.02
C LEU A 168 0.45 -1.84 8.12
N VAL A 169 1.60 -1.24 8.41
CA VAL A 169 1.84 0.20 8.26
C VAL A 169 2.71 0.41 7.03
N ILE A 170 2.07 0.92 5.98
CA ILE A 170 2.66 1.14 4.68
C ILE A 170 3.32 2.53 4.68
N MET A 171 4.63 2.58 4.49
CA MET A 171 5.36 3.84 4.34
C MET A 171 5.66 4.07 2.86
N PRO A 172 5.07 5.12 2.23
CA PRO A 172 5.28 5.37 0.82
C PRO A 172 6.71 5.77 0.49
N MET A 173 7.32 5.12 -0.50
CA MET A 173 8.63 5.52 -1.02
C MET A 173 8.45 6.55 -2.15
N ASP A 174 8.63 7.84 -1.85
CA ASP A 174 8.77 8.90 -2.87
C ASP A 174 10.22 8.99 -3.37
N CYS A 175 10.51 8.33 -4.50
CA CYS A 175 11.86 8.26 -5.07
C CYS A 175 12.11 9.23 -6.21
N THR A 176 11.87 10.51 -5.96
CA THR A 176 12.05 11.55 -6.97
C THR A 176 13.39 12.29 -6.94
N ARG A 177 14.24 12.16 -5.89
CA ARG A 177 15.70 12.45 -5.95
C ARG A 177 16.48 12.16 -4.65
N ASP A 178 15.84 12.23 -3.47
CA ASP A 178 16.50 12.11 -2.15
C ASP A 178 16.03 10.88 -1.34
N CYS A 179 15.70 9.78 -2.03
CA CYS A 179 14.85 8.70 -1.51
C CYS A 179 15.38 7.96 -0.28
N ASN A 180 16.70 7.96 -0.03
CA ASN A 180 17.27 7.01 0.93
C ASN A 180 17.33 7.56 2.36
N ILE A 181 17.67 8.83 2.60
CA ILE A 181 17.96 9.30 3.96
C ILE A 181 16.68 9.65 4.73
N GLN A 182 15.78 10.43 4.13
CA GLN A 182 14.59 10.92 4.83
C GLN A 182 13.59 9.79 5.14
N GLN A 183 13.51 8.77 4.30
CA GLN A 183 12.60 7.63 4.51
C GLN A 183 13.14 6.64 5.53
N LEU A 184 14.44 6.32 5.51
CA LEU A 184 15.08 5.55 6.59
C LEU A 184 14.91 6.27 7.93
N THR A 185 15.03 7.60 7.93
CA THR A 185 14.79 8.43 9.12
C THR A 185 13.34 8.33 9.58
N ASN A 186 12.36 8.36 8.67
CA ASN A 186 10.95 8.21 9.03
C ASN A 186 10.63 6.83 9.63
N VAL A 187 11.18 5.77 9.04
CA VAL A 187 11.04 4.40 9.58
C VAL A 187 11.68 4.30 10.97
N GLN A 188 12.90 4.81 11.13
CA GLN A 188 13.60 4.81 12.41
C GLN A 188 12.85 5.60 13.48
N ASN A 189 12.32 6.78 13.12
CA ASN A 189 11.53 7.60 14.02
C ASN A 189 10.23 6.89 14.42
N ALA A 190 9.54 6.23 13.50
CA ALA A 190 8.32 5.47 13.83
C ALA A 190 8.60 4.35 14.83
N ILE A 191 9.71 3.63 14.63
CA ILE A 191 10.19 2.60 15.56
C ILE A 191 10.56 3.23 16.91
N ALA A 192 11.22 4.39 16.92
CA ALA A 192 11.55 5.13 18.14
C ALA A 192 10.31 5.60 18.91
N HIS A 193 9.21 5.88 18.21
CA HIS A 193 7.89 6.14 18.80
C HIS A 193 7.17 4.88 19.30
N GLY A 194 7.76 3.69 19.12
CA GLY A 194 7.23 2.42 19.61
C GLY A 194 6.40 1.63 18.60
N LEU A 195 6.39 2.03 17.32
CA LEU A 195 5.72 1.25 16.27
C LEU A 195 6.44 -0.09 16.07
N ASP A 196 5.67 -1.17 16.00
CA ASP A 196 6.21 -2.50 15.77
C ASP A 196 6.84 -2.59 14.37
N ARG A 197 8.14 -2.83 14.36
CA ARG A 197 8.95 -2.98 13.16
C ARG A 197 8.40 -4.05 12.21
N GLN A 198 7.81 -5.13 12.72
CA GLN A 198 7.31 -6.23 11.89
C GLN A 198 6.08 -5.83 11.06
N LYS A 199 5.39 -4.75 11.45
CA LYS A 199 4.24 -4.23 10.72
C LYS A 199 4.63 -3.23 9.65
N ILE A 200 5.85 -2.69 9.68
CA ILE A 200 6.30 -1.67 8.74
C ILE A 200 6.66 -2.33 7.41
N VAL A 201 6.01 -1.87 6.34
CA VAL A 201 6.30 -2.28 4.96
C VAL A 201 6.53 -1.06 4.09
N LEU A 202 7.39 -1.20 3.09
CA LEU A 202 7.75 -0.11 2.19
C LEU A 202 6.94 -0.22 0.91
N GLU A 203 6.31 0.88 0.50
CA GLU A 203 5.56 0.92 -0.76
C GLU A 203 6.48 1.18 -1.94
N VAL A 204 6.39 0.33 -2.95
CA VAL A 204 6.96 0.59 -4.27
C VAL A 204 5.83 0.83 -5.26
N VAL A 205 5.89 1.96 -5.96
CA VAL A 205 4.94 2.26 -7.04
C VAL A 205 5.38 1.52 -8.29
N VAL A 206 4.59 0.54 -8.74
CA VAL A 206 4.89 -0.19 -9.97
C VAL A 206 4.46 0.65 -11.17
N PRO A 207 5.39 1.01 -12.08
CA PRO A 207 5.04 1.76 -13.27
C PRO A 207 4.23 0.91 -14.25
N SER A 208 3.42 1.57 -15.08
CA SER A 208 2.75 0.99 -16.25
C SER A 208 3.80 0.52 -17.26
N VAL A 209 4.26 -0.73 -17.18
CA VAL A 209 5.22 -1.27 -18.17
C VAL A 209 4.43 -1.97 -19.28
N LEU A 210 4.22 -1.26 -20.38
CA LEU A 210 3.93 -1.90 -21.67
C LEU A 210 5.24 -2.49 -22.21
N VAL A 211 5.57 -3.73 -21.87
CA VAL A 211 6.44 -4.55 -22.72
C VAL A 211 5.89 -5.98 -22.73
N SER A 212 4.95 -6.21 -23.66
CA SER A 212 4.75 -7.56 -24.20
C SER A 212 6.07 -7.99 -24.83
N SER A 213 6.80 -8.90 -24.20
CA SER A 213 7.88 -9.62 -24.89
C SER A 213 7.28 -10.70 -25.79
N THR A 214 6.43 -10.32 -26.74
CA THR A 214 6.31 -11.07 -27.99
C THR A 214 7.51 -10.66 -28.83
N GLN A 215 8.61 -11.39 -28.71
CA GLN A 215 9.67 -11.38 -29.73
C GLN A 215 9.01 -11.60 -31.10
N PRO A 216 9.26 -10.76 -32.13
CA PRO A 216 9.06 -11.22 -33.48
C PRO A 216 10.10 -12.32 -33.72
N ARG A 217 9.64 -13.57 -33.91
CA ARG A 217 10.45 -14.57 -34.59
C ARG A 217 10.74 -14.00 -35.98
N PHE A 218 11.94 -13.49 -36.18
CA PHE A 218 12.52 -13.41 -37.51
C PHE A 218 12.54 -14.82 -38.07
N THR A 219 11.59 -15.12 -38.95
CA THR A 219 11.70 -16.25 -39.87
C THR A 219 12.84 -15.93 -40.84
N SER A 220 14.04 -16.42 -40.54
CA SER A 220 15.04 -16.63 -41.59
C SER A 220 14.60 -17.88 -42.36
N ALA A 221 13.83 -17.65 -43.43
CA ALA A 221 13.69 -18.61 -44.51
C ALA A 221 14.72 -18.27 -45.57
N THR A 222 15.94 -18.78 -45.43
CA THR A 222 16.84 -18.93 -46.57
C THR A 222 16.42 -20.21 -47.30
N LYS A 223 15.70 -20.05 -48.41
CA LYS A 223 15.58 -21.09 -49.43
C LYS A 223 16.77 -20.97 -50.38
N VAL A 224 17.30 -22.14 -50.71
CA VAL A 224 18.36 -22.49 -51.68
C VAL A 224 18.20 -21.74 -53.00
#